data_AF-A0A7T4EDL5-F1
#
_entry.id   AF-A0A7T4EDL5-F1
#
_cell.length_a   1.000
_cell.length_b   1.000
_cell.length_c   1.000
_cell.angle_alpha   90.00
_cell.angle_beta   90.00
_cell.angle_gamma   90.00
#
_symmetry.space_group_name_H-M   'P 1'
#
loop_
_entity.id
_entity.type
_entity.pdbx_description
1 polymer ?
#
loop_
_entity_poly.entity_id
_entity_poly.type
_entity_poly.pdbx_seq_one_letter_code
_entity_poly.pdbx_strand_id
1 'polypeptide(L)'
;MTDWESWQKHVRRVVEQKRAWYGIGDGDGTPVATLPTPVSKETPEQWMEASDLSLTIPARHSDGIPTGLCKGLVTDNLRLVDPSGQIPLATGDFTLLFAMMGENGILERRGGVITHVDGDDPDGTGQPTELVLHALSVSDVWNTIPAPSWPASWWAATPYEVTTDESGLSFGQPWTMAKIEMSTRATFTLKQGRAGFVIRRLAQESLDAAMFTQLDPDGTRWVDDPYHVVEVPAEDNTPEVSFTVADGSLWDTVAGVAKNAGVILGARMWWPGDPPVRCWTPASSSMSPAQVDISPSEGEPYRTVSERTFPHAMTVLTVKEVA
;
A
#
# COMPACT_ATOMS: atom_id res chain seq x y z
N MET A 1 6.72 19.83 5.70
CA MET A 1 6.52 19.73 4.24
C MET A 1 7.81 19.20 3.64
N THR A 2 7.74 18.06 2.95
CA THR A 2 8.90 17.33 2.41
C THR A 2 9.43 18.01 1.14
N ASP A 3 10.75 18.17 1.05
CA ASP A 3 11.40 18.65 -0.18
C ASP A 3 11.57 17.49 -1.18
N TRP A 4 10.51 17.25 -1.95
CA TRP A 4 10.44 16.19 -2.95
C TRP A 4 11.49 16.35 -4.06
N GLU A 5 11.80 17.58 -4.46
CA GLU A 5 12.76 17.85 -5.53
C GLU A 5 14.18 17.41 -5.13
N SER A 6 14.59 17.78 -3.91
CA SER A 6 15.90 17.37 -3.37
C SER A 6 15.99 15.85 -3.20
N TRP A 7 14.93 15.22 -2.67
CA TRP A 7 14.88 13.75 -2.55
C TRP A 7 14.97 13.05 -3.90
N GLN A 8 14.23 13.52 -4.91
CA GLN A 8 14.27 12.96 -6.26
C GLN A 8 15.68 13.06 -6.87
N LYS A 9 16.34 14.22 -6.77
CA LYS A 9 17.71 14.41 -7.26
C LYS A 9 18.70 13.49 -6.57
N HIS A 10 18.59 13.37 -5.25
CA HIS A 10 19.44 12.49 -4.45
C HIS A 10 19.25 11.02 -4.84
N VAL A 11 18.01 10.53 -4.87
CA VAL A 11 17.71 9.12 -5.20
C VAL A 11 18.16 8.79 -6.61
N ARG A 12 17.87 9.64 -7.61
CA ARG A 12 18.32 9.42 -9.00
C ARG A 12 19.84 9.33 -9.08
N ARG A 13 20.56 10.27 -8.45
CA ARG A 13 22.02 10.24 -8.41
C ARG A 13 22.56 8.96 -7.78
N VAL A 14 21.96 8.50 -6.67
CA VAL A 14 22.39 7.26 -6.02
C VAL A 14 22.12 6.05 -6.92
N VAL A 15 20.95 5.98 -7.56
CA VAL A 15 20.61 4.90 -8.49
C VAL A 15 21.53 4.89 -9.70
N GLU A 16 21.87 6.05 -10.27
CA GLU A 16 22.83 6.16 -11.37
C GLU A 16 24.24 5.67 -10.96
N GLN A 17 24.67 5.97 -9.74
CA GLN A 17 26.01 5.63 -9.25
C GLN A 17 26.12 4.18 -8.73
N LYS A 18 25.07 3.67 -8.08
CA LYS A 18 25.09 2.41 -7.32
C LYS A 18 24.08 1.38 -7.83
N ARG A 19 23.37 1.67 -8.92
CA ARG A 19 22.29 0.87 -9.54
C ARG A 19 21.01 0.74 -8.73
N ALA A 20 21.05 1.07 -7.44
CA ALA A 20 19.88 1.09 -6.58
C ALA A 20 20.06 2.05 -5.41
N TRP A 21 18.93 2.50 -4.87
CA TRP A 21 18.84 3.25 -3.62
C TRP A 21 17.96 2.48 -2.63
N TYR A 22 18.36 2.48 -1.37
CA TYR A 22 17.63 1.89 -0.25
C TYR A 22 17.36 3.00 0.76
N GLY A 23 16.17 3.04 1.33
CA GLY A 23 15.78 4.08 2.27
C GLY A 23 14.69 3.63 3.22
N ILE A 24 14.46 4.48 4.22
CA ILE A 24 13.32 4.39 5.13
C ILE A 24 12.40 5.56 4.84
N GLY A 25 11.11 5.27 4.71
CA GLY A 25 10.05 6.25 4.80
C GLY A 25 9.27 6.15 6.10
N ASP A 26 8.41 7.12 6.35
CA ASP A 26 7.36 7.02 7.36
C ASP A 26 6.25 6.04 6.89
N GLY A 27 5.16 5.93 7.66
CA GLY A 27 4.05 5.03 7.38
C GLY A 27 3.40 5.27 6.01
N ASP A 28 3.45 6.51 5.52
CA ASP A 28 2.89 6.92 4.23
C ASP A 28 3.88 6.79 3.06
N GLY A 29 5.12 6.37 3.35
CA GLY A 29 6.16 6.22 2.33
C GLY A 29 6.89 7.51 1.95
N THR A 30 6.77 8.56 2.76
CA THR A 30 7.56 9.79 2.63
C THR A 30 8.98 9.53 3.10
N PRO A 31 10.01 9.86 2.31
CA PRO A 31 11.39 9.52 2.64
C PRO A 31 11.89 10.26 3.90
N VAL A 32 12.40 9.48 4.84
CA VAL A 32 13.00 9.94 6.10
C VAL A 32 14.53 9.84 6.02
N ALA A 33 15.04 8.70 5.53
CA ALA A 33 16.48 8.43 5.54
C ALA A 33 16.94 7.57 4.36
N THR A 34 18.21 7.72 3.97
CA THR A 34 18.89 6.79 3.05
C THR A 34 19.62 5.73 3.87
N LEU A 35 19.43 4.46 3.50
CA LEU A 35 20.11 3.33 4.09
C LEU A 35 21.51 3.14 3.46
N PRO A 36 22.46 2.56 4.20
CA PRO A 36 23.70 2.06 3.62
C PRO A 36 23.40 0.97 2.58
N THR A 37 24.40 0.66 1.74
CA THR A 37 24.29 -0.48 0.84
C THR A 37 24.10 -1.76 1.67
N PRO A 38 23.10 -2.60 1.38
CA PRO A 38 22.85 -3.82 2.14
C PRO A 38 23.97 -4.83 1.97
N VAL A 39 24.20 -5.61 3.02
CA VAL A 39 25.12 -6.76 3.04
C VAL A 39 24.48 -7.93 2.29
N SER A 40 23.20 -8.16 2.52
CA SER A 40 22.38 -9.14 1.82
C SER A 40 20.96 -8.60 1.62
N LYS A 41 20.27 -9.13 0.61
CA LYS A 41 18.87 -8.82 0.35
C LYS A 41 18.15 -10.06 -0.14
N GLU A 42 16.94 -10.24 0.32
CA GLU A 42 15.97 -11.18 -0.22
C GLU A 42 14.78 -10.36 -0.71
N THR A 43 14.62 -10.33 -2.03
CA THR A 43 13.53 -9.63 -2.69
C THR A 43 12.82 -10.60 -3.62
N PRO A 44 11.49 -10.70 -3.58
CA PRO A 44 10.75 -11.55 -4.51
C PRO A 44 11.05 -11.14 -5.95
N GLU A 45 11.50 -12.09 -6.77
CA GLU A 45 11.74 -11.86 -8.20
C GLU A 45 10.45 -11.83 -9.01
N GLN A 46 9.39 -12.50 -8.51
CA GLN A 46 8.14 -12.69 -9.23
C GLN A 46 7.10 -11.65 -8.86
N TRP A 47 6.52 -11.05 -9.88
CA TRP A 47 5.32 -10.25 -9.76
C TRP A 47 4.14 -11.20 -9.53
N MET A 48 3.35 -10.99 -8.48
CA MET A 48 2.28 -11.86 -7.90
C MET A 48 2.63 -12.62 -6.62
N GLU A 49 3.79 -12.40 -6.01
CA GLU A 49 3.99 -12.84 -4.62
C GLU A 49 3.97 -11.64 -3.67
N ALA A 50 3.05 -11.67 -2.71
CA ALA A 50 3.10 -10.84 -1.51
C ALA A 50 4.05 -11.49 -0.49
N SER A 51 5.27 -11.81 -0.92
CA SER A 51 6.30 -12.35 -0.03
C SER A 51 7.04 -11.23 0.69
N ASP A 52 7.50 -11.55 1.90
CA ASP A 52 8.25 -10.64 2.75
C ASP A 52 9.57 -10.22 2.07
N LEU A 53 9.90 -8.94 2.24
CA LEU A 53 11.18 -8.36 1.86
C LEU A 53 12.09 -8.44 3.08
N SER A 54 13.30 -8.96 2.90
CA SER A 54 14.33 -8.92 3.94
C SER A 54 15.58 -8.18 3.46
N LEU A 55 16.06 -7.25 4.28
CA LEU A 55 17.24 -6.44 3.99
C LEU A 55 18.20 -6.42 5.17
N THR A 56 19.41 -6.93 4.98
CA THR A 56 20.46 -6.87 6.02
C THR A 56 21.37 -5.68 5.79
N ILE A 57 21.54 -4.85 6.82
CA ILE A 57 22.36 -3.63 6.79
C ILE A 57 23.34 -3.59 7.97
N PRO A 58 24.49 -2.90 7.83
CA PRO A 58 25.39 -2.70 8.96
C PRO A 58 24.75 -1.80 10.03
N ALA A 59 24.75 -2.27 11.27
CA ALA A 59 24.23 -1.51 12.41
C ALA A 59 25.21 -0.42 12.88
N ARG A 60 26.49 -0.55 12.53
CA ARG A 60 27.60 0.32 12.96
C ARG A 60 28.30 0.97 11.78
N HIS A 61 28.82 2.17 11.99
CA HIS A 61 29.81 2.77 11.09
C HIS A 61 31.16 2.03 11.20
N SER A 62 32.09 2.30 10.27
CA SER A 62 33.42 1.65 10.26
C SER A 62 34.28 2.00 11.48
N ASP A 63 33.89 3.01 12.27
CA ASP A 63 34.49 3.42 13.53
C ASP A 63 33.87 2.71 14.76
N GLY A 64 32.90 1.82 14.54
CA GLY A 64 32.21 1.06 15.58
C GLY A 64 31.05 1.79 16.25
N ILE A 65 30.72 3.02 15.84
CA ILE A 65 29.61 3.78 16.40
C ILE A 65 28.28 3.29 15.81
N PRO A 66 27.24 2.99 16.61
CA PRO A 66 25.92 2.65 16.10
C PRO A 66 25.37 3.75 15.20
N THR A 67 24.86 3.36 14.03
CA THR A 67 24.22 4.27 13.09
C THR A 67 23.01 4.95 13.72
N GLY A 68 22.68 6.17 13.30
CA GLY A 68 21.46 6.86 13.75
C GLY A 68 20.18 6.04 13.47
N LEU A 69 20.23 5.20 12.45
CA LEU A 69 19.18 4.24 12.11
C LEU A 69 19.04 3.12 13.15
N CYS A 70 20.16 2.54 13.60
CA CYS A 70 20.15 1.58 14.72
C CYS A 70 19.56 2.20 15.98
N LYS A 71 19.86 3.49 16.23
CA LYS A 71 19.25 4.24 17.33
C LYS A 71 17.74 4.35 17.20
N GLY A 72 17.28 4.82 16.05
CA GLY A 72 15.86 5.04 15.77
C GLY A 72 15.02 3.77 15.64
N LEU A 73 15.55 2.68 15.07
CA LEU A 73 14.80 1.44 14.82
C LEU A 73 14.83 0.43 15.97
N VAL A 74 15.90 0.42 16.79
CA VAL A 74 16.15 -0.62 17.79
C VAL A 74 16.41 -0.04 19.19
N THR A 75 17.13 1.08 19.30
CA THR A 75 17.80 1.43 20.56
C THR A 75 16.89 2.16 21.55
N ASP A 76 15.88 2.90 21.08
CA ASP A 76 14.91 3.58 21.96
C ASP A 76 13.98 2.60 22.70
N ASN A 77 13.92 1.33 22.26
CA ASN A 77 13.14 0.26 22.87
C ASN A 77 13.94 -0.83 23.60
N LEU A 78 15.27 -0.72 23.64
CA LEU A 78 16.14 -1.60 24.43
C LEU A 78 15.84 -1.60 25.95
N ARG A 79 15.05 -0.65 26.45
CA ARG A 79 14.60 -0.64 27.86
C ARG A 79 13.44 -1.59 28.14
N LEU A 80 12.85 -2.19 27.10
CA LEU A 80 11.70 -3.07 27.15
C LEU A 80 12.05 -4.43 26.53
N VAL A 81 13.19 -5.03 26.91
CA VAL A 81 13.50 -6.41 26.51
C VAL A 81 12.38 -7.31 27.01
N ASP A 82 11.71 -8.00 26.10
CA ASP A 82 10.68 -8.95 26.47
C ASP A 82 11.31 -10.18 27.18
N PRO A 83 10.54 -10.99 27.90
CA PRO A 83 11.07 -12.20 28.55
C PRO A 83 11.66 -13.24 27.58
N SER A 84 11.44 -13.11 26.27
CA SER A 84 12.02 -13.93 25.20
C SER A 84 13.38 -13.43 24.71
N GLY A 85 13.85 -12.27 25.17
CA GLY A 85 15.11 -11.67 24.72
C GLY A 85 15.02 -10.91 23.40
N GLN A 86 13.81 -10.65 22.89
CA GLN A 86 13.60 -9.83 21.70
C GLN A 86 13.47 -8.35 22.07
N ILE A 87 13.98 -7.48 21.19
CA ILE A 87 13.93 -6.03 21.36
C ILE A 87 12.69 -5.53 20.62
N PRO A 88 11.72 -4.88 21.28
CA PRO A 88 10.53 -4.40 20.61
C PRO A 88 10.88 -3.28 19.61
N LEU A 89 10.12 -3.23 18.52
CA LEU A 89 10.33 -2.29 17.42
C LEU A 89 10.14 -0.85 17.85
N ALA A 90 10.97 0.05 17.28
CA ALA A 90 10.74 1.49 17.28
C ALA A 90 9.26 1.86 17.15
N THR A 91 8.81 2.74 18.05
CA THR A 91 7.44 3.27 18.04
C THR A 91 7.25 4.14 16.80
N GLY A 92 6.74 3.56 15.71
CA GLY A 92 6.40 4.25 14.47
C GLY A 92 6.20 3.28 13.31
N ASP A 93 5.19 3.55 12.48
CA ASP A 93 5.02 2.84 11.22
C ASP A 93 6.10 3.33 10.25
N PHE A 94 7.02 2.45 9.87
CA PHE A 94 8.09 2.75 8.93
C PHE A 94 7.92 1.93 7.66
N THR A 95 8.30 2.51 6.53
CA THR A 95 8.33 1.82 5.25
C THR A 95 9.76 1.60 4.79
N LEU A 96 10.08 0.37 4.39
CA LEU A 96 11.30 0.09 3.65
C LEU A 96 11.08 0.51 2.21
N LEU A 97 11.99 1.30 1.65
CA LEU A 97 11.93 1.79 0.29
C LEU A 97 13.13 1.33 -0.51
N PHE A 98 12.87 0.86 -1.73
CA PHE A 98 13.86 0.40 -2.68
C PHE A 98 13.60 1.05 -4.03
N ALA A 99 14.57 1.82 -4.54
CA ALA A 99 14.46 2.46 -5.85
C ALA A 99 15.49 1.90 -6.84
N MET A 100 15.04 1.64 -8.07
CA MET A 100 15.87 1.20 -9.18
C MET A 100 15.38 1.80 -10.50
N MET A 101 16.20 1.76 -11.55
CA MET A 101 15.73 2.11 -12.89
C MET A 101 14.83 0.99 -13.43
N GLY A 102 13.60 1.32 -13.81
CA GLY A 102 12.72 0.45 -14.57
C GLY A 102 13.13 0.36 -16.04
N GLU A 103 12.49 -0.54 -16.78
CA GLU A 103 12.79 -0.84 -18.19
C GLU A 103 12.70 0.38 -19.11
N ASN A 104 11.81 1.32 -18.79
CA ASN A 104 11.59 2.54 -19.56
C ASN A 104 12.52 3.70 -19.17
N GLY A 105 13.56 3.44 -18.37
CA GLY A 105 14.44 4.49 -17.83
C GLY A 105 13.73 5.42 -16.82
N ILE A 106 12.57 5.00 -16.30
CA ILE A 106 11.84 5.69 -15.23
C ILE A 106 12.24 5.07 -13.90
N LEU A 107 12.46 5.91 -12.90
CA LEU A 107 12.74 5.46 -11.54
C LEU A 107 11.51 4.72 -10.98
N GLU A 108 11.67 3.43 -10.65
CA GLU A 108 10.65 2.65 -9.97
C GLU A 108 11.00 2.55 -8.49
N ARG A 109 10.01 2.81 -7.62
CA ARG A 109 10.11 2.55 -6.20
C ARG A 109 9.22 1.38 -5.80
N ARG A 110 9.82 0.45 -5.08
CA ARG A 110 9.19 -0.69 -4.41
C ARG A 110 9.54 -0.61 -2.94
N GLY A 111 9.06 -1.56 -2.17
CA GLY A 111 9.24 -1.51 -0.73
C GLY A 111 8.06 -2.15 -0.03
N GLY A 112 7.90 -1.79 1.23
CA GLY A 112 6.93 -2.40 2.09
C GLY A 112 6.88 -1.80 3.48
N VAL A 113 5.81 -2.05 4.23
CA VAL A 113 5.73 -1.67 5.64
C VAL A 113 6.63 -2.60 6.44
N ILE A 114 7.51 -2.03 7.26
CA ILE A 114 8.41 -2.82 8.12
C ILE A 114 7.57 -3.47 9.22
N THR A 115 7.61 -4.80 9.29
CA THR A 115 6.88 -5.57 10.30
C THR A 115 7.71 -5.82 11.54
N HIS A 116 9.00 -6.08 11.35
CA HIS A 116 9.96 -6.24 12.44
C HIS A 116 11.41 -6.05 11.97
N VAL A 117 12.30 -5.94 12.94
CA VAL A 117 13.73 -5.67 12.79
C VAL A 117 14.46 -6.54 13.79
N ASP A 118 15.32 -7.41 13.28
CA ASP A 118 16.21 -8.21 14.11
C ASP A 118 17.59 -7.56 14.16
N GLY A 119 18.23 -7.63 15.32
CA GLY A 119 19.62 -7.19 15.51
C GLY A 119 20.50 -8.36 15.92
N ASP A 120 21.57 -8.60 15.18
CA ASP A 120 22.56 -9.63 15.52
C ASP A 120 23.71 -9.02 16.34
N ASP A 121 24.01 -9.58 17.51
CA ASP A 121 25.11 -9.19 18.41
C ASP A 121 25.91 -10.46 18.81
N PRO A 122 26.72 -10.99 17.88
CA PRO A 122 27.43 -12.25 18.08
C PRO A 122 28.44 -12.18 19.24
N ASP A 123 28.91 -10.98 19.57
CA ASP A 123 29.88 -10.72 20.62
C ASP A 123 29.23 -10.52 22.00
N GLY A 124 27.89 -10.49 22.09
CA GLY A 124 27.13 -10.31 23.33
C GLY A 124 27.43 -8.97 24.02
N THR A 125 27.72 -7.94 23.23
CA THR A 125 28.15 -6.61 23.70
C THR A 125 27.00 -5.69 24.11
N GLY A 126 25.75 -6.12 23.91
CA GLY A 126 24.54 -5.31 24.00
C GLY A 126 24.37 -4.32 22.84
N GLN A 127 25.09 -4.51 21.74
CA GLN A 127 25.05 -3.64 20.56
C GLN A 127 25.06 -4.49 19.30
N PRO A 128 24.08 -4.39 18.40
CA PRO A 128 24.09 -5.19 17.17
C PRO A 128 25.24 -4.78 16.25
N THR A 129 25.78 -5.74 15.49
CA THR A 129 26.69 -5.54 14.35
C THR A 129 25.93 -5.37 13.05
N GLU A 130 24.83 -6.11 12.89
CA GLU A 130 23.95 -6.08 11.71
C GLU A 130 22.49 -5.95 12.14
N LEU A 131 21.69 -5.33 11.28
CA LEU A 131 20.24 -5.27 11.40
C LEU A 131 19.61 -5.95 10.19
N VAL A 132 18.61 -6.80 10.43
CA VAL A 132 17.78 -7.42 9.40
C VAL A 132 16.41 -6.75 9.45
N LEU A 133 16.04 -6.05 8.38
CA LEU A 133 14.74 -5.40 8.25
C LEU A 133 13.78 -6.33 7.52
N HIS A 134 12.66 -6.68 8.15
CA HIS A 134 11.59 -7.45 7.54
C HIS A 134 10.42 -6.54 7.19
N ALA A 135 9.97 -6.58 5.94
CA ALA A 135 8.88 -5.72 5.46
C ALA A 135 7.88 -6.47 4.59
N LEU A 136 6.60 -6.18 4.77
CA LEU A 136 5.52 -6.66 3.89
C LEU A 136 5.53 -5.86 2.60
N SER A 137 5.74 -6.53 1.47
CA SER A 137 5.74 -5.91 0.14
C SER A 137 4.55 -4.97 -0.06
N VAL A 138 4.76 -3.85 -0.75
CA VAL A 138 3.69 -2.90 -1.10
C VAL A 138 2.59 -3.56 -1.94
N SER A 139 2.89 -4.67 -2.63
CA SER A 139 1.88 -5.48 -3.32
C SER A 139 0.91 -6.18 -2.36
N ASP A 140 1.25 -6.32 -1.08
CA ASP A 140 0.35 -6.85 -0.06
C ASP A 140 -0.85 -5.95 0.20
N VAL A 141 -0.82 -4.69 -0.27
CA VAL A 141 -1.98 -3.80 -0.26
C VAL A 141 -3.24 -4.47 -0.86
N TRP A 142 -3.06 -5.33 -1.87
CA TRP A 142 -4.16 -6.10 -2.47
C TRP A 142 -4.85 -7.06 -1.49
N ASN A 143 -4.15 -7.55 -0.46
CA ASN A 143 -4.73 -8.38 0.60
C ASN A 143 -5.42 -7.54 1.68
N THR A 144 -5.01 -6.28 1.88
CA THR A 144 -5.56 -5.41 2.93
C THR A 144 -6.89 -4.75 2.58
N ILE A 145 -7.19 -4.62 1.29
CA ILE A 145 -8.39 -3.93 0.81
C ILE A 145 -9.53 -4.95 0.64
N PRO A 146 -10.71 -4.74 1.27
CA PRO A 146 -11.88 -5.57 1.02
C PRO A 146 -12.41 -5.33 -0.40
N ALA A 147 -12.98 -6.35 -1.04
CA ALA A 147 -13.65 -6.26 -2.34
C ALA A 147 -15.18 -6.14 -2.16
N PRO A 148 -15.73 -4.94 -1.92
CA PRO A 148 -17.17 -4.75 -1.76
C PRO A 148 -17.91 -5.18 -3.03
N SER A 149 -18.81 -6.13 -2.86
CA SER A 149 -19.75 -6.58 -3.88
C SER A 149 -20.75 -5.48 -4.26
N TRP A 150 -21.02 -4.54 -3.34
CA TRP A 150 -21.84 -3.36 -3.59
C TRP A 150 -21.22 -2.09 -2.98
N PRO A 151 -20.23 -1.48 -3.65
CA PRO A 151 -19.50 -0.31 -3.14
C PRO A 151 -20.41 0.88 -2.77
N ALA A 152 -21.47 1.12 -3.55
CA ALA A 152 -22.41 2.21 -3.30
C ALA A 152 -23.18 2.06 -1.97
N SER A 153 -23.47 0.84 -1.52
CA SER A 153 -24.09 0.60 -0.21
C SER A 153 -23.13 0.93 0.92
N TRP A 154 -21.86 0.54 0.78
CA TRP A 154 -20.81 0.85 1.76
C TRP A 154 -20.58 2.36 1.83
N TRP A 155 -20.59 3.05 0.70
CA TRP A 155 -20.50 4.50 0.61
C TRP A 155 -21.68 5.22 1.29
N ALA A 156 -22.88 4.65 1.23
CA ALA A 156 -24.06 5.21 1.90
C ALA A 156 -24.10 4.92 3.40
N ALA A 157 -23.22 4.05 3.91
CA ALA A 157 -23.23 3.66 5.31
C ALA A 157 -22.83 4.85 6.21
N THR A 158 -23.67 5.13 7.21
CA THR A 158 -23.42 6.19 8.18
C THR A 158 -22.83 5.57 9.45
N PRO A 159 -21.62 5.97 9.88
CA PRO A 159 -21.05 5.49 11.12
C PRO A 159 -21.88 5.89 12.34
N TYR A 160 -21.98 5.00 13.32
CA TYR A 160 -22.68 5.21 14.60
C TYR A 160 -21.86 4.64 15.74
N GLU A 161 -22.00 5.23 16.92
CA GLU A 161 -21.30 4.78 18.12
C GLU A 161 -21.99 3.54 18.70
N VAL A 162 -21.18 2.54 19.04
CA VAL A 162 -21.59 1.30 19.66
C VAL A 162 -20.82 1.13 20.97
N THR A 163 -21.55 0.93 22.05
CA THR A 163 -20.99 0.80 23.40
C THR A 163 -21.08 -0.62 23.95
N THR A 164 -21.75 -1.53 23.24
CA THR A 164 -21.92 -2.93 23.61
C THR A 164 -21.75 -3.86 22.42
N ASP A 165 -21.25 -5.07 22.65
CA ASP A 165 -21.25 -6.13 21.64
C ASP A 165 -22.67 -6.67 21.35
N GLU A 166 -22.79 -7.60 20.41
CA GLU A 166 -24.08 -8.22 20.05
C GLU A 166 -24.68 -9.07 21.19
N SER A 167 -23.89 -9.41 22.21
CA SER A 167 -24.34 -10.12 23.41
C SER A 167 -24.80 -9.17 24.54
N GLY A 168 -24.60 -7.86 24.38
CA GLY A 168 -24.93 -6.82 25.34
C GLY A 168 -23.83 -6.51 26.36
N LEU A 169 -22.61 -7.06 26.18
CA LEU A 169 -21.46 -6.74 27.01
C LEU A 169 -20.87 -5.39 26.60
N SER A 170 -20.67 -4.50 27.57
CA SER A 170 -20.10 -3.19 27.30
C SER A 170 -18.63 -3.27 26.89
N PHE A 171 -18.27 -2.51 25.86
CA PHE A 171 -16.88 -2.31 25.50
C PHE A 171 -16.18 -1.40 26.52
N GLY A 172 -14.86 -1.56 26.68
CA GLY A 172 -14.06 -0.68 27.54
C GLY A 172 -13.97 0.77 27.03
N GLN A 173 -14.25 0.98 25.74
CA GLN A 173 -14.37 2.27 25.07
C GLN A 173 -15.43 2.16 23.98
N PRO A 174 -16.14 3.23 23.59
CA PRO A 174 -17.08 3.19 22.47
C PRO A 174 -16.36 2.93 21.14
N TRP A 175 -17.01 2.18 20.25
CA TRP A 175 -16.51 1.87 18.91
C TRP A 175 -17.39 2.57 17.87
N THR A 176 -16.77 3.10 16.82
CA THR A 176 -17.51 3.62 15.67
C THR A 176 -17.71 2.49 14.67
N MET A 177 -18.96 2.10 14.43
CA MET A 177 -19.31 1.04 13.49
C MET A 177 -20.20 1.60 12.37
N ALA A 178 -20.16 0.98 11.19
CA ALA A 178 -21.06 1.31 10.10
C ALA A 178 -21.80 0.03 9.66
N LYS A 179 -23.11 0.14 9.44
CA LYS A 179 -23.91 -0.98 8.93
C LYS A 179 -23.85 -0.95 7.40
N ILE A 180 -23.19 -1.96 6.84
CA ILE A 180 -23.09 -2.17 5.39
C ILE A 180 -24.06 -3.26 4.95
N GLU A 181 -24.65 -3.11 3.78
CA GLU A 181 -25.45 -4.16 3.15
C GLU A 181 -24.56 -4.95 2.17
N MET A 182 -24.38 -6.24 2.43
CA MET A 182 -23.75 -7.16 1.49
C MET A 182 -24.76 -7.55 0.41
N SER A 183 -24.32 -7.67 -0.85
CA SER A 183 -25.24 -8.01 -1.93
C SER A 183 -25.69 -9.47 -1.85
N THR A 184 -27.00 -9.68 -1.81
CA THR A 184 -27.62 -11.01 -2.01
C THR A 184 -28.07 -11.23 -3.46
N ARG A 185 -27.88 -10.25 -4.35
CA ARG A 185 -28.34 -10.28 -5.74
C ARG A 185 -27.16 -10.44 -6.69
N ALA A 186 -27.26 -11.41 -7.59
CA ALA A 186 -26.25 -11.69 -8.60
C ALA A 186 -25.92 -10.48 -9.50
N THR A 187 -26.89 -9.57 -9.70
CA THR A 187 -26.72 -8.38 -10.55
C THR A 187 -25.66 -7.42 -10.04
N PHE A 188 -25.43 -7.33 -8.72
CA PHE A 188 -24.40 -6.45 -8.17
C PHE A 188 -23.06 -7.17 -8.00
N THR A 189 -23.09 -8.49 -7.81
CA THR A 189 -21.88 -9.29 -7.58
C THR A 189 -21.19 -9.72 -8.86
N LEU A 190 -21.92 -9.85 -9.98
CA LEU A 190 -21.37 -10.25 -11.27
C LEU A 190 -20.68 -9.06 -11.95
N LYS A 191 -19.39 -9.22 -12.25
CA LYS A 191 -18.61 -8.24 -13.01
C LYS A 191 -18.15 -8.88 -14.33
N GLN A 192 -18.41 -8.21 -15.44
CA GLN A 192 -18.08 -8.70 -16.79
C GLN A 192 -17.42 -7.60 -17.63
N GLY A 193 -16.45 -7.98 -18.46
CA GLY A 193 -15.73 -7.08 -19.36
C GLY A 193 -14.30 -7.55 -19.58
N ARG A 194 -13.45 -6.70 -20.19
CA ARG A 194 -12.01 -6.96 -20.29
C ARG A 194 -11.40 -7.11 -18.90
N ALA A 195 -10.57 -8.14 -18.69
CA ALA A 195 -10.06 -8.50 -17.38
C ALA A 195 -9.34 -7.34 -16.69
N GLY A 196 -8.46 -6.65 -17.42
CA GLY A 196 -7.72 -5.52 -16.90
C GLY A 196 -8.65 -4.41 -16.41
N PHE A 197 -9.64 -4.02 -17.21
CA PHE A 197 -10.62 -3.01 -16.87
C PHE A 197 -11.44 -3.41 -15.64
N VAL A 198 -11.99 -4.62 -15.63
CA VAL A 198 -12.87 -5.08 -14.55
C VAL A 198 -12.12 -5.18 -13.22
N ILE A 199 -10.90 -5.71 -13.21
CA ILE A 199 -10.07 -5.81 -12.01
C ILE A 199 -9.70 -4.41 -11.50
N ARG A 200 -9.24 -3.50 -12.37
CA ARG A 200 -8.88 -2.13 -11.98
C ARG A 200 -10.10 -1.35 -11.46
N ARG A 201 -11.25 -1.51 -12.11
CA ARG A 201 -12.52 -0.92 -11.65
C ARG A 201 -12.84 -1.40 -10.25
N LEU A 202 -12.86 -2.71 -10.04
CA LEU A 202 -13.17 -3.27 -8.72
C LEU A 202 -12.18 -2.76 -7.68
N ALA A 203 -10.87 -2.75 -8.00
CA ALA A 203 -9.84 -2.24 -7.11
C ALA A 203 -10.06 -0.77 -6.72
N GLN A 204 -10.41 0.10 -7.68
CA GLN A 204 -10.65 1.52 -7.39
C GLN A 204 -11.94 1.73 -6.59
N GLU A 205 -13.03 1.03 -6.94
CA GLU A 205 -14.29 1.08 -6.17
C GLU A 205 -14.09 0.58 -4.73
N SER A 206 -13.26 -0.46 -4.56
CA SER A 206 -12.90 -1.03 -3.26
C SER A 206 -12.09 -0.05 -2.41
N LEU A 207 -11.10 0.59 -3.02
CA LEU A 207 -10.27 1.63 -2.42
C LEU A 207 -11.11 2.83 -1.97
N ASP A 208 -11.98 3.32 -2.85
CA ASP A 208 -12.85 4.46 -2.55
C ASP A 208 -13.78 4.13 -1.37
N ALA A 209 -14.40 2.95 -1.37
CA ALA A 209 -15.27 2.51 -0.28
C ALA A 209 -14.52 2.36 1.05
N ALA A 210 -13.33 1.74 1.04
CA ALA A 210 -12.50 1.59 2.23
C ALA A 210 -12.05 2.96 2.77
N MET A 211 -11.54 3.85 1.92
CA MET A 211 -11.08 5.18 2.31
C MET A 211 -12.22 6.09 2.79
N PHE A 212 -13.45 5.95 2.29
CA PHE A 212 -14.59 6.72 2.78
C PHE A 212 -14.94 6.43 4.24
N THR A 213 -14.68 5.21 4.69
CA THR A 213 -14.96 4.75 6.06
C THR A 213 -13.85 5.14 7.07
N GLN A 214 -12.73 5.67 6.59
CA GLN A 214 -11.58 6.04 7.42
C GLN A 214 -11.39 7.56 7.52
N LEU A 215 -10.84 7.97 8.66
CA LEU A 215 -10.66 9.37 9.06
C LEU A 215 -9.29 9.54 9.70
N ASP A 216 -8.61 10.61 9.34
CA ASP A 216 -7.41 11.06 10.04
C ASP A 216 -7.76 11.67 11.41
N PRO A 217 -6.78 11.80 12.33
CA PRO A 217 -6.99 12.42 13.63
C PRO A 217 -7.53 13.85 13.57
N ASP A 218 -7.34 14.56 12.45
CA ASP A 218 -7.86 15.90 12.21
C ASP A 218 -9.30 15.93 11.66
N GLY A 219 -9.88 14.75 11.40
CA GLY A 219 -11.23 14.58 10.87
C GLY A 219 -11.33 14.57 9.35
N THR A 220 -10.23 14.65 8.62
CA THR A 220 -10.21 14.50 7.16
C THR A 220 -10.49 13.06 6.78
N ARG A 221 -11.42 12.82 5.86
CA ARG A 221 -11.64 11.47 5.34
C ARG A 221 -10.52 11.13 4.38
N TRP A 222 -10.03 9.89 4.45
CA TRP A 222 -8.97 9.42 3.56
C TRP A 222 -9.36 9.50 2.08
N VAL A 223 -10.65 9.48 1.77
CA VAL A 223 -11.09 9.63 0.37
C VAL A 223 -10.90 11.05 -0.17
N ASP A 224 -10.86 12.07 0.69
CA ASP A 224 -10.61 13.45 0.29
C ASP A 224 -9.11 13.78 0.23
N ASP A 225 -8.26 12.95 0.83
CA ASP A 225 -6.79 12.98 0.74
C ASP A 225 -6.24 11.56 0.52
N PRO A 226 -6.39 11.01 -0.70
CA PRO A 226 -6.16 9.59 -0.95
C PRO A 226 -4.68 9.24 -0.94
N TYR A 227 -4.30 8.17 -0.23
CA TYR A 227 -2.93 7.60 -0.23
C TYR A 227 -2.75 6.46 -1.24
N HIS A 228 -3.85 6.00 -1.84
CA HIS A 228 -3.87 4.86 -2.76
C HIS A 228 -4.60 5.20 -4.05
N VAL A 229 -4.13 4.68 -5.18
CA VAL A 229 -4.78 4.86 -6.49
C VAL A 229 -4.53 3.67 -7.41
N VAL A 230 -5.46 3.42 -8.33
CA VAL A 230 -5.30 2.40 -9.38
C VAL A 230 -4.86 3.03 -10.70
N GLU A 231 -3.78 2.51 -11.28
CA GLU A 231 -3.31 2.92 -12.60
C GLU A 231 -4.19 2.33 -13.72
N VAL A 232 -4.58 3.17 -14.66
CA VAL A 232 -5.40 2.83 -15.83
C VAL A 232 -4.60 3.08 -17.11
N PRO A 233 -4.16 2.04 -17.85
CA PRO A 233 -3.46 2.22 -19.11
C PRO A 233 -4.38 2.77 -20.20
N ALA A 234 -3.79 3.37 -21.24
CA ALA A 234 -4.52 3.93 -22.37
C ALA A 234 -5.32 2.86 -23.14
N GLU A 235 -4.73 1.67 -23.26
CA GLU A 235 -5.32 0.51 -23.92
C GLU A 235 -5.37 -0.66 -22.93
N ASP A 236 -6.37 -1.51 -23.08
CA ASP A 236 -6.54 -2.75 -22.32
C ASP A 236 -6.81 -3.86 -23.31
N ASN A 237 -5.85 -4.70 -23.63
CA ASN A 237 -5.97 -5.74 -24.66
C ASN A 237 -6.28 -7.12 -24.06
N THR A 238 -6.63 -7.16 -22.78
CA THR A 238 -6.93 -8.39 -22.06
C THR A 238 -8.21 -9.08 -22.55
N PRO A 239 -8.31 -10.41 -22.38
CA PRO A 239 -9.51 -11.15 -22.73
C PRO A 239 -10.72 -10.72 -21.89
N GLU A 240 -11.92 -10.98 -22.40
CA GLU A 240 -13.13 -10.82 -21.62
C GLU A 240 -13.23 -11.91 -20.53
N VAL A 241 -13.61 -11.48 -19.34
CA VAL A 241 -13.85 -12.34 -18.18
C VAL A 241 -15.20 -12.02 -17.57
N SER A 242 -15.72 -12.97 -16.81
CA SER A 242 -16.90 -12.81 -15.98
C SER A 242 -16.68 -13.54 -14.67
N PHE A 243 -16.81 -12.83 -13.55
CA PHE A 243 -16.63 -13.41 -12.22
C PHE A 243 -17.55 -12.75 -11.18
N THR A 244 -17.72 -13.44 -10.05
CA THR A 244 -18.55 -12.98 -8.94
C THR A 244 -17.65 -12.46 -7.82
N VAL A 245 -17.94 -11.25 -7.34
CA VAL A 245 -17.27 -10.64 -6.17
C VAL A 245 -17.81 -11.26 -4.88
N ALA A 246 -16.93 -11.58 -3.94
CA ALA A 246 -17.26 -12.39 -2.75
C ALA A 246 -17.13 -11.65 -1.41
N ASP A 247 -17.13 -10.31 -1.36
CA ASP A 247 -17.01 -9.50 -0.13
C ASP A 247 -15.79 -9.86 0.76
N GLY A 248 -14.79 -10.55 0.21
CA GLY A 248 -13.53 -10.94 0.87
C GLY A 248 -12.39 -9.97 0.55
N SER A 249 -11.13 -10.42 0.62
CA SER A 249 -10.00 -9.60 0.16
C SER A 249 -10.05 -9.38 -1.35
N LEU A 250 -9.53 -8.24 -1.80
CA LEU A 250 -9.40 -7.93 -3.22
C LEU A 250 -8.51 -8.94 -3.92
N TRP A 251 -7.40 -9.34 -3.30
CA TRP A 251 -6.53 -10.40 -3.79
C TRP A 251 -7.27 -11.72 -4.03
N ASP A 252 -7.95 -12.27 -3.02
CA ASP A 252 -8.64 -13.57 -3.15
C ASP A 252 -9.73 -13.54 -4.22
N THR A 253 -10.34 -12.37 -4.41
CA THR A 253 -11.38 -12.16 -5.42
C THR A 253 -10.81 -12.15 -6.84
N VAL A 254 -9.67 -11.49 -7.07
CA VAL A 254 -9.18 -11.23 -8.44
C VAL A 254 -7.96 -12.05 -8.86
N ALA A 255 -7.18 -12.63 -7.94
CA ALA A 255 -5.92 -13.30 -8.27
C ALA A 255 -6.10 -14.48 -9.24
N GLY A 256 -7.12 -15.32 -9.03
CA GLY A 256 -7.42 -16.43 -9.93
C GLY A 256 -7.85 -15.97 -11.33
N VAL A 257 -8.64 -14.89 -11.39
CA VAL A 257 -9.09 -14.29 -12.66
C VAL A 257 -7.91 -13.64 -13.39
N ALA A 258 -7.08 -12.90 -12.66
CA ALA A 258 -5.88 -12.25 -13.16
C ALA A 258 -4.93 -13.26 -13.83
N LYS A 259 -4.63 -14.35 -13.11
CA LYS A 259 -3.80 -15.45 -13.61
C LYS A 259 -4.37 -16.08 -14.87
N ASN A 260 -5.67 -16.34 -14.92
CA ASN A 260 -6.33 -16.94 -16.09
C ASN A 260 -6.37 -15.99 -17.29
N ALA A 261 -6.44 -14.69 -17.05
CA ALA A 261 -6.44 -13.66 -18.08
C ALA A 261 -5.04 -13.24 -18.55
N GLY A 262 -3.98 -13.81 -17.97
CA GLY A 262 -2.60 -13.45 -18.30
C GLY A 262 -2.21 -12.03 -17.85
N VAL A 263 -2.75 -11.57 -16.72
CA VAL A 263 -2.37 -10.30 -16.12
C VAL A 263 -1.74 -10.49 -14.75
N ILE A 264 -0.85 -9.58 -14.40
CA ILE A 264 -0.14 -9.55 -13.14
C ILE A 264 -0.62 -8.37 -12.29
N LEU A 265 -1.01 -8.68 -11.05
CA LEU A 265 -1.28 -7.70 -10.01
C LEU A 265 0.04 -7.25 -9.37
N GLY A 266 0.20 -5.95 -9.19
CA GLY A 266 1.36 -5.38 -8.50
C GLY A 266 1.03 -4.04 -7.86
N ALA A 267 1.98 -3.50 -7.12
CA ALA A 267 1.92 -2.14 -6.62
C ALA A 267 3.31 -1.49 -6.64
N ARG A 268 3.34 -0.15 -6.67
CA ARG A 268 4.58 0.64 -6.60
C ARG A 268 4.35 1.91 -5.81
N MET A 269 5.42 2.44 -5.24
CA MET A 269 5.38 3.76 -4.60
C MET A 269 5.60 4.85 -5.65
N TRP A 270 4.73 5.85 -5.66
CA TRP A 270 4.85 7.07 -6.46
C TRP A 270 5.15 8.24 -5.52
N TRP A 271 6.04 9.14 -5.94
CA TRP A 271 6.33 10.36 -5.19
C TRP A 271 6.05 11.60 -6.04
N PRO A 272 5.74 12.74 -5.41
CA PRO A 272 5.69 14.01 -6.11
C PRO A 272 6.96 14.26 -6.93
N GLY A 273 6.76 14.66 -8.19
CA GLY A 273 7.82 14.81 -9.19
C GLY A 273 8.05 13.59 -10.10
N ASP A 274 7.39 12.47 -9.84
CA ASP A 274 7.31 11.36 -10.79
C ASP A 274 6.39 11.67 -11.97
N PRO A 275 6.49 10.91 -13.09
CA PRO A 275 5.50 10.97 -14.15
C PRO A 275 4.07 10.85 -13.60
N PRO A 276 3.12 11.67 -14.07
CA PRO A 276 1.74 11.59 -13.65
C PRO A 276 1.16 10.18 -13.79
N VAL A 277 0.31 9.78 -12.85
CA VAL A 277 -0.40 8.50 -12.91
C VAL A 277 -1.69 8.71 -13.70
N ARG A 278 -1.89 7.95 -14.76
CA ARG A 278 -3.18 7.89 -15.44
C ARG A 278 -4.14 7.06 -14.61
N CYS A 279 -5.18 7.68 -14.07
CA CYS A 279 -6.13 7.05 -13.15
C CYS A 279 -7.51 7.68 -13.26
N TRP A 280 -8.52 7.07 -12.65
CA TRP A 280 -9.82 7.72 -12.52
C TRP A 280 -9.69 8.96 -11.64
N THR A 281 -10.53 9.95 -11.91
CA THR A 281 -10.75 11.09 -11.02
C THR A 281 -10.97 10.57 -9.59
N PRO A 282 -10.26 11.02 -8.55
CA PRO A 282 -10.50 10.54 -7.18
C PRO A 282 -11.94 10.76 -6.74
N ALA A 283 -12.45 9.88 -5.88
CA ALA A 283 -13.70 10.13 -5.21
C ALA A 283 -13.54 11.29 -4.20
N SER A 284 -14.64 11.87 -3.75
CA SER A 284 -14.65 12.83 -2.64
C SER A 284 -15.85 12.54 -1.78
N SER A 285 -15.75 12.78 -0.48
CA SER A 285 -16.84 12.58 0.49
C SER A 285 -18.12 13.36 0.15
N SER A 286 -18.01 14.39 -0.69
CA SER A 286 -19.14 15.17 -1.22
C SER A 286 -19.92 14.45 -2.33
N MET A 287 -19.39 13.37 -2.90
CA MET A 287 -20.03 12.59 -3.95
C MET A 287 -21.18 11.76 -3.41
N SER A 288 -22.29 11.74 -4.15
CA SER A 288 -23.39 10.80 -3.92
C SER A 288 -22.99 9.36 -4.31
N PRO A 289 -23.65 8.33 -3.76
CA PRO A 289 -23.35 6.93 -4.10
C PRO A 289 -23.36 6.63 -5.61
N ALA A 290 -24.23 7.28 -6.38
CA ALA A 290 -24.31 7.12 -7.83
C ALA A 290 -23.10 7.69 -8.59
N GLN A 291 -22.40 8.68 -8.01
CA GLN A 291 -21.23 9.32 -8.63
C GLN A 291 -19.92 8.55 -8.39
N VAL A 292 -19.93 7.63 -7.42
CA VAL A 292 -18.76 6.80 -7.08
C VAL A 292 -18.61 5.63 -8.04
N ASP A 293 -19.73 5.14 -8.59
CA ASP A 293 -19.73 4.02 -9.53
C ASP A 293 -19.00 4.37 -10.84
N ILE A 294 -17.97 3.58 -11.16
CA ILE A 294 -17.12 3.77 -12.33
C ILE A 294 -17.77 3.23 -13.60
N SER A 295 -18.73 2.30 -13.51
CA SER A 295 -19.61 1.96 -14.65
C SER A 295 -21.01 1.69 -14.14
N PRO A 296 -21.83 2.76 -14.02
CA PRO A 296 -23.19 2.64 -13.54
C PRO A 296 -23.99 1.75 -14.48
N SER A 297 -24.96 1.02 -13.92
CA SER A 297 -25.89 0.20 -14.71
C SER A 297 -26.73 1.01 -15.70
N GLU A 298 -26.86 2.32 -15.46
CA GLU A 298 -27.56 3.27 -16.32
C GLU A 298 -26.78 4.60 -16.41
N GLY A 299 -26.64 5.15 -17.62
CA GLY A 299 -25.99 6.45 -17.84
C GLY A 299 -24.48 6.37 -18.12
N GLU A 300 -23.85 7.54 -18.24
CA GLU A 300 -22.40 7.67 -18.46
C GLU A 300 -21.65 7.67 -17.12
N PRO A 301 -20.42 7.14 -17.06
CA PRO A 301 -19.59 7.21 -15.86
C PRO A 301 -19.33 8.66 -15.43
N TYR A 302 -19.56 8.97 -14.16
CA TYR A 302 -19.16 10.27 -13.57
C TYR A 302 -17.63 10.38 -13.41
N ARG A 303 -16.95 9.23 -13.32
CA ARG A 303 -15.51 9.11 -13.09
C ARG A 303 -14.77 9.10 -14.42
N THR A 304 -14.13 10.22 -14.76
CA THR A 304 -13.29 10.31 -15.96
C THR A 304 -11.84 9.89 -15.68
N VAL A 305 -11.15 9.38 -16.69
CA VAL A 305 -9.73 9.00 -16.60
C VAL A 305 -8.86 10.13 -17.11
N SER A 306 -7.85 10.52 -16.34
CA SER A 306 -6.87 11.54 -16.73
C SER A 306 -5.51 11.27 -16.07
N GLU A 307 -4.47 11.93 -16.57
CA GLU A 307 -3.17 11.98 -15.91
C GLU A 307 -3.24 12.89 -14.67
N ARG A 308 -2.70 12.43 -13.54
CA ARG A 308 -2.79 13.12 -12.25
C ARG A 308 -1.49 13.05 -11.47
N THR A 309 -1.24 14.11 -10.71
CA THR A 309 -0.18 14.19 -9.70
C THR A 309 -0.81 14.38 -8.33
N PHE A 310 -0.08 13.98 -7.29
CA PHE A 310 -0.53 14.03 -5.90
C PHE A 310 0.45 14.85 -5.05
N PRO A 311 0.00 15.44 -3.93
CA PRO A 311 0.83 16.30 -3.09
C PRO A 311 1.80 15.51 -2.17
N HIS A 312 1.54 14.22 -1.94
CA HIS A 312 2.32 13.33 -1.09
C HIS A 312 2.62 11.99 -1.79
N ALA A 313 3.33 11.10 -1.09
CA ALA A 313 3.61 9.76 -1.59
C ALA A 313 2.31 8.96 -1.75
N MET A 314 2.26 8.10 -2.78
CA MET A 314 1.09 7.30 -3.12
C MET A 314 1.49 5.85 -3.33
N THR A 315 0.66 4.93 -2.87
CA THR A 315 0.70 3.55 -3.32
C THR A 315 -0.15 3.39 -4.58
N VAL A 316 0.50 3.07 -5.70
CA VAL A 316 -0.14 2.90 -7.00
C VAL A 316 -0.32 1.41 -7.27
N LEU A 317 -1.57 0.96 -7.27
CA LEU A 317 -1.93 -0.39 -7.67
C LEU A 317 -1.89 -0.50 -9.19
N THR A 318 -1.30 -1.57 -9.70
CA THR A 318 -1.13 -1.83 -11.13
C THR A 318 -1.65 -3.21 -11.50
N VAL A 319 -2.24 -3.29 -12.69
CA VAL A 319 -2.54 -4.56 -13.36
C VAL A 319 -1.77 -4.51 -14.67
N LYS A 320 -0.81 -5.40 -14.90
CA LYS A 320 0.04 -5.40 -16.10
C LYS A 320 -0.22 -6.65 -16.94
N GLU A 321 -0.31 -6.48 -18.25
CA GLU A 321 -0.45 -7.61 -19.19
C GLU A 321 0.89 -8.36 -19.30
N VAL A 322 0.86 -9.69 -19.32
CA VAL A 322 2.03 -10.52 -19.61
C VAL A 322 2.12 -10.68 -21.12
N ALA A 323 3.16 -10.10 -21.71
CA ALA A 323 3.49 -10.28 -23.12
C ALA A 323 4.09 -11.66 -23.40
#